data_AF-A0A6F8ZQI9-F1
#
_entry.id   AF-A0A6F8ZQI9-F1
#
_cell.length_a   1.000
_cell.length_b   1.000
_cell.length_c   1.000
_cell.angle_alpha   90.00
_cell.angle_beta   90.00
_cell.angle_gamma   90.00
#
_symmetry.space_group_name_H-M   'P 1'
#
loop_
_entity.id
_entity.type
_entity.pdbx_description
1 polymer ?
#
loop_
_entity_poly.entity_id
_entity_poly.type
_entity_poly.pdbx_seq_one_letter_code
_entity_poly.pdbx_strand_id
1 'polypeptide(L)' 'MISNADDAFLIKVLRQTRRPEIGEFSSVFVCGLIVPQEDMPFYDSGICPDIIMNLHGYPSRMTIRIE' A
#
# COMPACT_ATOMS: atom_id res chain seq x y z
N MET A 1 -27.98 -2.19 -13.01
CA MET A 1 -28.73 -3.44 -13.23
C MET A 1 -29.00 -3.55 -14.72
N ILE A 2 -28.53 -4.60 -15.37
CA ILE A 2 -28.92 -4.91 -16.75
C ILE A 2 -29.79 -6.17 -16.61
N SER A 3 -31.09 -6.05 -16.83
CA SER A 3 -32.04 -7.15 -16.73
C SER A 3 -32.19 -7.83 -18.09
N ASN A 4 -32.19 -9.16 -18.09
CA ASN A 4 -32.73 -9.97 -19.19
C ASN A 4 -34.16 -10.38 -18.84
N ALA A 5 -34.93 -10.76 -19.86
CA ALA A 5 -36.38 -10.97 -19.83
C ALA A 5 -36.90 -12.08 -18.88
N ASP A 6 -36.02 -12.84 -18.22
CA ASP A 6 -36.36 -14.04 -17.43
C ASP A 6 -36.26 -13.85 -15.90
N ASP A 7 -36.28 -12.62 -15.38
CA ASP A 7 -36.21 -12.30 -13.93
C ASP A 7 -35.04 -12.98 -13.17
N ALA A 8 -34.01 -13.43 -13.89
CA ALA A 8 -32.81 -14.00 -13.30
C ALA A 8 -31.89 -12.89 -12.76
N PHE A 9 -31.58 -12.95 -11.47
CA PHE A 9 -30.63 -12.03 -10.83
C PHE A 9 -29.22 -12.23 -11.37
N LEU A 10 -28.80 -11.35 -12.30
CA LEU A 10 -27.43 -11.29 -12.83
C LEU A 10 -26.52 -10.56 -11.83
N ILE A 11 -25.72 -11.32 -11.06
CA ILE A 11 -24.67 -10.78 -10.20
C ILE A 11 -23.37 -10.72 -11.00
N LYS A 12 -22.89 -9.51 -11.32
CA LYS A 12 -21.60 -9.29 -11.98
C LYS A 12 -20.55 -8.90 -10.94
N VAL A 13 -19.60 -9.79 -10.67
CA VAL A 13 -18.45 -9.51 -9.80
C VAL A 13 -17.30 -8.96 -10.64
N LEU A 14 -16.81 -7.77 -10.30
CA LEU A 14 -15.68 -7.13 -10.98
C LEU A 14 -14.46 -7.16 -10.06
N ARG A 15 -13.34 -7.73 -10.54
CA ARG A 15 -12.04 -7.69 -9.86
C ARG A 15 -11.15 -6.65 -10.55
N GLN A 16 -10.58 -5.73 -9.78
CA GLN A 16 -9.57 -4.78 -10.26
C GLN A 16 -8.27 -4.96 -9.49
N THR A 17 -7.15 -5.06 -10.20
CA THR A 17 -5.81 -4.96 -9.62
C THR A 17 -5.37 -3.51 -9.71
N ARG A 18 -5.05 -2.88 -8.57
CA ARG A 18 -4.52 -1.51 -8.53
C ARG A 18 -3.05 -1.58 -8.15
N ARG A 19 -2.22 -0.83 -8.88
CA ARG A 19 -0.83 -0.62 -8.49
C ARG A 19 -0.81 0.47 -7.42
N PRO A 20 0.10 0.40 -6.45
CA PRO A 20 0.25 1.46 -5.46
C PRO A 20 0.66 2.75 -6.16
N GLU A 21 -0.05 3.83 -5.84
CA GLU A 21 0.20 5.17 -6.35
C GLU A 21 0.75 6.07 -5.25
N ILE A 22 1.42 7.16 -5.65
CA ILE A 22 1.82 8.21 -4.71
C ILE A 22 0.56 8.74 -4.02
N GLY A 23 0.58 8.82 -2.69
CA GLY A 23 -0.60 9.17 -1.91
C GLY A 23 -1.32 7.97 -1.29
N GLU A 24 -1.09 6.74 -1.77
CA GLU A 24 -1.78 5.54 -1.28
C GLU A 24 -0.84 4.68 -0.41
N PHE A 25 -1.18 4.48 0.86
CA PHE A 25 -0.52 3.46 1.70
C PHE A 25 -1.41 2.97 2.84
N SER A 26 -1.82 3.86 3.74
CA SER A 26 -2.80 3.56 4.78
C SER A 26 -3.53 4.82 5.26
N SER A 27 -4.51 4.67 6.16
CA SER A 27 -5.20 5.82 6.76
C SER A 27 -4.29 6.70 7.64
N VAL A 28 -3.12 6.19 8.03
CA VAL A 28 -2.21 6.87 8.98
C VAL A 28 -0.93 7.35 8.29
N PHE A 29 -0.50 6.65 7.25
CA PHE A 29 0.72 6.95 6.53
C PHE A 29 0.43 7.06 5.05
N VAL A 30 1.11 8.02 4.41
CA VAL A 30 0.96 8.33 2.99
C VAL A 30 2.30 8.07 2.31
N CYS A 31 2.28 7.36 1.18
CA CYS A 31 3.48 7.21 0.35
C CYS A 31 3.80 8.54 -0.34
N GLY A 32 4.91 9.18 0.08
CA GLY A 32 5.33 10.47 -0.50
C GLY A 32 6.20 10.33 -1.75
N LEU A 33 6.89 9.20 -1.92
CA LEU A 33 7.80 8.97 -3.03
C LEU A 33 7.91 7.47 -3.34
N ILE A 34 7.85 7.13 -4.63
CA ILE A 34 8.11 5.79 -5.16
C ILE A 34 9.36 5.89 -6.04
N VAL A 35 10.41 5.16 -5.71
CA VAL A 35 11.70 5.15 -6.43
C VAL A 35 12.05 3.74 -6.91
N PRO A 36 12.85 3.59 -7.97
CA PRO A 36 13.38 2.29 -8.38
C PRO A 36 14.40 1.75 -7.37
N GLN A 37 14.68 0.45 -7.46
CA GLN A 37 15.56 -0.23 -6.51
C GLN A 37 17.02 0.26 -6.58
N GLU A 38 17.49 0.71 -7.74
CA GLU A 38 18.85 1.26 -7.88
C GLU A 38 19.11 2.53 -7.06
N ASP A 39 18.06 3.30 -6.76
CA ASP A 39 18.15 4.56 -6.00
C ASP A 39 18.02 4.32 -4.48
N MET A 40 17.67 3.10 -4.08
CA MET A 40 17.50 2.73 -2.68
C MET A 40 18.83 2.39 -2.02
N PRO A 41 19.00 2.70 -0.72
CA PRO A 41 20.17 2.27 0.03
C PRO A 41 20.19 0.74 0.15
N PHE A 42 21.35 0.14 -0.09
CA PHE A 42 21.57 -1.29 0.03
C PHE A 42 22.59 -1.59 1.15
N TYR A 43 22.43 -2.73 1.82
CA TYR A 43 23.42 -3.26 2.74
C TYR A 43 24.56 -3.96 1.98
N ASP A 44 25.72 -4.13 2.60
CA ASP A 44 26.86 -4.88 2.05
C ASP A 44 26.51 -6.34 1.69
N SER A 45 25.45 -6.90 2.31
CA SER A 45 24.87 -8.19 1.98
C SER A 45 23.97 -8.19 0.74
N GLY A 46 23.79 -7.04 0.08
CA GLY A 46 22.92 -6.83 -1.07
C GLY A 46 21.44 -6.65 -0.75
N ILE A 47 21.07 -6.51 0.53
CA ILE A 47 19.67 -6.35 0.95
C ILE A 47 19.23 -4.90 0.76
N CYS A 48 18.15 -4.71 0.00
CA CYS A 48 17.50 -3.42 -0.22
C CYS A 48 16.15 -3.39 0.53
N PRO A 49 15.80 -2.30 1.23
CA PRO A 49 14.51 -2.18 1.89
C PRO A 49 13.38 -1.94 0.88
N ASP A 50 12.19 -2.47 1.17
CA ASP A 50 10.98 -2.19 0.39
C ASP A 50 10.35 -0.83 0.73
N ILE A 51 10.47 -0.38 1.99
CA ILE A 51 9.87 0.85 2.50
C ILE A 51 10.84 1.53 3.48
N ILE A 52 11.03 2.85 3.31
CA ILE A 52 11.78 3.70 4.23
C ILE A 52 10.81 4.69 4.87
N MET A 53 10.77 4.72 6.20
CA MET A 53 9.95 5.66 6.96
C MET A 53 10.84 6.70 7.65
N ASN A 54 10.42 7.96 7.63
CA ASN A 54 11.08 9.01 8.40
C ASN A 54 10.92 8.72 9.90
N LEU A 55 12.02 8.76 10.66
CA LEU A 55 12.03 8.56 12.11
C LEU A 55 11.09 9.54 12.84
N HIS A 56 10.89 10.76 12.32
CA HIS A 56 9.95 11.72 12.91
C HIS A 56 8.47 11.39 12.64
N GLY A 57 8.19 10.50 11.69
CA GLY A 57 6.86 9.94 11.47
C GLY A 57 6.49 8.90 12.52
N TYR A 58 7.46 8.47 13.32
CA TYR A 58 7.18 7.68 14.51
C TYR A 58 6.47 8.58 15.54
N PRO A 59 5.21 8.29 15.92
CA PRO A 59 4.52 9.14 16.87
C PRO A 59 5.21 9.02 18.22
N SER A 60 5.64 10.14 18.79
CA SER A 60 6.28 10.22 20.11
C SER A 60 5.42 9.68 21.27
N ARG A 61 4.14 9.37 21.00
CA ARG A 61 3.17 8.80 21.95
C ARG A 61 2.51 7.50 21.48
N MET A 62 2.97 6.89 20.39
CA MET A 62 2.48 5.54 20.06
C MET A 62 3.41 4.56 20.75
N THR A 63 3.01 4.15 21.95
CA THR A 63 3.77 3.26 22.82
C THR A 63 4.21 2.02 22.04
N ILE A 64 5.52 1.80 21.93
CA ILE A 64 6.06 0.47 21.63
C ILE A 64 5.49 -0.43 22.71
N ARG A 65 4.59 -1.33 22.33
CA ARG A 65 4.23 -2.44 23.21
C ARG A 65 5.36 -3.46 23.09
N ILE A 66 6.34 -3.35 23.97
CA ILE A 66 7.30 -4.43 24.20
C ILE A 66 6.57 -5.42 25.13
N GLU A 67 5.93 -6.43 24.55
CA GLU A 67 5.69 -7.72 25.23
C GLU A 67 6.29 -8.83 24.36
#